data_AF-A0A9J6CWN0-F1
#
_entry.id   AF-A0A9J6CWN0-F1
#
_cell.length_a   1.000
_cell.length_b   1.000
_cell.length_c   1.000
_cell.angle_alpha   90.00
_cell.angle_beta   90.00
_cell.angle_gamma   90.00
#
_symmetry.space_group_name_H-M   'P 1'
#
loop_
_entity.id
_entity.type
_entity.pdbx_description
1 polymer ?
#
loop_
_entity_poly.entity_id
_entity_poly.type
_entity_poly.pdbx_seq_one_letter_code
_entity_poly.pdbx_strand_id
1 'polypeptide(L)'
;MAAPSGECSSSGNIGVVVTDVSTNENETLEGRPAAIRNKLDNTYRQIGFLNQQISDLKRFYKRGEKYNKHDFRYNMLIKKSIASGIKMMYCHYANSKVAELERITTQLEEARSTASDTSDGDRV
;
A
#
# COMPACT_ATOMS: atom_id res chain seq x y z
N MET A 1 25.81 -45.08 14.37
CA MET A 1 25.61 -44.02 13.35
C MET A 1 24.26 -44.23 12.68
N ALA A 2 23.28 -43.36 12.94
CA ALA A 2 22.16 -43.04 12.03
C ALA A 2 21.34 -41.92 12.69
N ALA A 3 21.21 -40.78 12.00
CA ALA A 3 20.36 -39.65 12.34
C ALA A 3 19.13 -39.64 11.41
N PRO A 4 18.06 -38.90 11.74
CA PRO A 4 16.69 -39.27 11.38
C PRO A 4 16.22 -38.67 10.04
N SER A 5 15.29 -39.37 9.38
CA SER A 5 14.49 -38.88 8.26
C SER A 5 13.50 -37.83 8.76
N GLY A 6 13.71 -36.58 8.33
CA GLY A 6 12.85 -35.44 8.64
C GLY A 6 11.71 -35.31 7.64
N GLU A 7 10.49 -35.21 8.15
CA GLU A 7 9.34 -34.70 7.42
C GLU A 7 9.01 -33.31 7.99
N CYS A 8 9.42 -32.27 7.26
CA CYS A 8 9.00 -30.90 7.52
C CYS A 8 7.88 -30.55 6.55
N SER A 9 6.64 -30.83 6.93
CA SER A 9 5.45 -30.23 6.30
C SER A 9 5.39 -28.75 6.68
N SER A 10 5.84 -27.88 5.77
CA SER A 10 5.68 -26.42 5.89
C SER A 10 4.65 -25.97 4.86
N SER A 11 3.37 -26.07 5.21
CA SER A 11 2.27 -25.41 4.52
C SER A 11 2.41 -23.90 4.70
N GLY A 12 3.19 -23.28 3.82
CA GLY A 12 3.30 -21.83 3.74
C GLY A 12 2.08 -21.25 3.05
N ASN A 13 0.98 -21.07 3.78
CA ASN A 13 -0.11 -20.21 3.35
C ASN A 13 0.42 -18.77 3.26
N ILE A 14 0.87 -18.37 2.08
CA ILE A 14 1.03 -16.97 1.73
C ILE A 14 -0.38 -16.47 1.42
N GLY A 15 -1.13 -16.17 2.48
CA GLY A 15 -2.39 -15.44 2.38
C GLY A 15 -2.10 -14.01 1.93
N VAL A 16 -1.88 -13.81 0.63
CA VAL A 16 -2.13 -12.51 0.03
C VAL A 16 -3.65 -12.34 0.13
N VAL A 17 -4.08 -11.54 1.10
CA VAL A 17 -5.47 -11.06 1.12
C VAL A 17 -5.59 -10.15 -0.08
N VAL A 18 -6.03 -10.72 -1.20
CA VAL A 18 -6.51 -9.97 -2.35
C VAL A 18 -7.82 -9.33 -1.90
N THR A 19 -7.74 -8.14 -1.34
CA THR A 19 -8.92 -7.27 -1.25
C THR A 19 -9.25 -6.86 -2.68
N ASP A 20 -10.20 -7.57 -3.27
CA ASP A 20 -10.85 -7.21 -4.53
C ASP A 20 -11.49 -5.81 -4.34
N VAL A 21 -10.79 -4.77 -4.82
CA VAL A 21 -11.26 -3.38 -4.77
C VAL A 21 -11.93 -3.07 -6.11
N SER A 22 -13.11 -3.66 -6.30
CA SER A 22 -14.14 -3.06 -7.17
C SER A 22 -15.15 -2.37 -6.27
N THR A 23 -14.91 -1.09 -5.99
CA THR A 23 -15.93 -0.22 -5.37
C THR A 23 -16.38 0.76 -6.44
N ASN A 24 -17.57 0.50 -6.97
CA ASN A 24 -18.23 1.29 -8.01
C ASN A 24 -18.34 2.77 -7.61
N GLU A 25 -18.00 3.61 -8.56
CA GLU A 25 -17.81 5.05 -8.44
C GLU A 25 -19.17 5.76 -8.63
N ASN A 26 -19.72 6.32 -7.55
CA ASN A 26 -20.78 7.31 -7.66
C ASN A 26 -20.13 8.70 -7.60
N GLU A 27 -19.96 9.28 -8.79
CA GLU A 27 -19.31 10.56 -9.04
C GLU A 27 -20.20 11.74 -8.61
N THR A 28 -20.00 12.20 -7.38
CA THR A 28 -20.12 13.62 -7.06
C THR A 28 -18.74 14.17 -6.78
N LEU A 29 -18.43 15.37 -7.31
CA LEU A 29 -17.17 16.08 -7.08
C LEU A 29 -16.82 16.20 -5.58
N GLU A 30 -17.86 16.34 -4.73
CA GLU A 30 -17.77 16.37 -3.27
C GLU A 30 -17.39 15.03 -2.63
N GLY A 31 -17.83 13.89 -3.20
CA GLY A 31 -17.55 12.55 -2.65
C GLY A 31 -16.15 12.02 -3.02
N ARG A 32 -15.54 12.58 -4.07
CA ARG A 32 -14.27 12.10 -4.63
C ARG A 32 -13.07 12.28 -3.70
N PRO A 33 -12.89 13.40 -2.98
CA PRO A 33 -11.82 13.55 -1.97
C PRO A 33 -11.90 12.50 -0.87
N ALA A 34 -13.10 12.20 -0.36
CA ALA A 34 -13.30 11.20 0.68
C ALA A 34 -12.92 9.79 0.20
N ALA A 35 -13.30 9.44 -1.04
CA ALA A 35 -12.92 8.16 -1.65
C ALA A 35 -11.40 8.03 -1.83
N ILE A 36 -10.72 9.10 -2.26
CA ILE A 36 -9.25 9.11 -2.41
C ILE A 36 -8.56 8.96 -1.06
N ARG A 37 -9.02 9.65 -0.01
CA ARG A 37 -8.50 9.51 1.36
C ARG A 37 -8.63 8.07 1.87
N ASN A 38 -9.78 7.42 1.66
CA ASN A 38 -9.97 6.02 2.03
C ASN A 38 -8.99 5.09 1.28
N LYS A 39 -8.76 5.33 -0.02
CA LYS A 39 -7.78 4.57 -0.81
C LYS A 39 -6.35 4.79 -0.30
N LEU A 40 -6.01 6.02 0.11
CA LEU A 40 -4.71 6.36 0.70
C LEU A 40 -4.49 5.67 2.05
N ASP A 41 -5.49 5.69 2.93
CA ASP A 41 -5.41 5.02 4.23
C ASP A 41 -5.14 3.52 4.09
N ASN A 42 -5.85 2.85 3.18
CA ASN A 42 -5.58 1.44 2.88
C ASN A 42 -4.15 1.25 2.34
N THR A 43 -3.72 2.12 1.42
CA THR A 43 -2.37 2.09 0.86
C THR A 43 -1.28 2.20 1.93
N TYR A 44 -1.42 3.14 2.87
CA TYR A 44 -0.46 3.30 3.95
C TYR A 44 -0.45 2.10 4.91
N ARG A 45 -1.60 1.46 5.16
CA ARG A 45 -1.65 0.20 5.91
C ARG A 45 -0.87 -0.91 5.20
N GLN A 46 -1.01 -1.04 3.87
CA GLN A 46 -0.25 -2.02 3.09
C GLN A 46 1.25 -1.74 3.12
N ILE A 47 1.66 -0.46 3.01
CA ILE A 47 3.07 -0.07 3.15
C ILE A 47 3.61 -0.47 4.53
N GLY A 48 2.85 -0.20 5.59
CA GLY A 48 3.21 -0.58 6.96
C GLY A 48 3.40 -2.09 7.11
N PHE A 49 2.46 -2.87 6.59
CA PHE A 49 2.54 -4.34 6.59
C PHE A 49 3.77 -4.86 5.83
N LEU A 50 4.05 -4.32 4.65
CA LEU A 50 5.22 -4.70 3.85
C LEU A 50 6.54 -4.35 4.54
N ASN A 51 6.60 -3.22 5.25
CA ASN A 51 7.77 -2.87 6.06
C ASN A 51 8.03 -3.90 7.17
N GLN A 52 6.97 -4.36 7.84
CA GLN A 52 7.08 -5.42 8.85
C GLN A 52 7.57 -6.73 8.23
N GLN A 53 6.98 -7.16 7.10
CA GLN A 53 7.45 -8.36 6.38
C GLN A 53 8.92 -8.27 5.98
N ILE A 54 9.37 -7.13 5.46
CA ILE A 54 10.78 -6.91 5.10
C ILE A 54 11.69 -7.03 6.32
N SER A 55 11.25 -6.53 7.48
CA SER A 55 11.97 -6.66 8.75
C SER A 55 12.11 -8.13 9.17
N ASP A 56 11.01 -8.89 9.11
CA ASP A 56 11.00 -10.31 9.48
C ASP A 56 11.86 -11.14 8.53
N LEU A 57 11.81 -10.88 7.23
CA LEU A 57 12.67 -11.53 6.23
C LEU A 57 14.16 -11.24 6.48
N LYS A 58 14.51 -10.02 6.88
CA LYS A 58 15.89 -9.70 7.31
C LYS A 58 16.29 -10.51 8.56
N ARG A 59 15.39 -10.66 9.53
CA ARG A 59 15.64 -11.45 10.74
C ARG A 59 15.83 -12.93 10.42
N PHE A 60 15.00 -13.50 9.55
CA PHE A 60 15.13 -14.88 9.09
C PHE A 60 16.42 -15.09 8.30
N TYR A 61 16.77 -14.16 7.40
CA TYR A 61 18.04 -14.22 6.68
C TYR A 61 19.25 -14.32 7.63
N LYS A 62 19.33 -13.44 8.64
CA LYS A 62 20.39 -13.47 9.68
C LYS A 62 20.42 -14.78 10.45
N ARG A 63 19.24 -15.37 10.73
CA ARG A 63 19.15 -16.69 11.35
C ARG A 63 19.70 -17.78 10.42
N GLY A 64 19.42 -17.70 9.13
CA GLY A 64 19.96 -18.61 8.11
C GLY A 64 21.48 -18.57 8.01
N GLU A 65 22.08 -17.39 8.19
CA GLU A 65 23.55 -17.21 8.24
C GLU A 65 24.17 -17.99 9.40
N LYS A 66 23.56 -17.91 10.59
CA LYS A 66 24.04 -18.62 11.79
C LYS A 66 24.11 -20.14 11.59
N TYR A 67 23.20 -20.71 10.78
CA TYR A 67 23.13 -22.16 10.54
C TYR A 67 23.71 -22.58 9.18
N ASN A 68 24.41 -21.68 8.48
CA ASN A 68 25.01 -21.90 7.15
C ASN A 68 24.05 -22.48 6.09
N LYS A 69 22.75 -22.12 6.15
CA LYS A 69 21.74 -22.64 5.22
C LYS A 69 21.63 -21.75 3.97
N HIS A 70 22.41 -22.06 2.95
CA HIS A 70 22.47 -21.26 1.71
C HIS A 70 21.13 -21.09 1.00
N ASP A 71 20.41 -22.19 0.70
CA ASP A 71 19.15 -22.12 -0.03
C ASP A 71 18.07 -21.33 0.73
N PHE A 72 18.04 -21.52 2.04
CA PHE A 72 17.15 -20.75 2.92
C PHE A 72 17.44 -19.25 2.85
N ARG A 73 18.72 -18.85 2.90
CA ARG A 73 19.14 -17.45 2.76
C ARG A 73 18.76 -16.87 1.41
N TYR A 74 19.03 -17.60 0.33
CA TYR A 74 18.68 -17.19 -1.02
C TYR A 74 17.16 -16.97 -1.15
N ASN A 75 16.36 -17.90 -0.63
CA ASN A 75 14.90 -17.78 -0.64
C ASN A 75 14.42 -16.53 0.13
N MET A 76 15.01 -16.25 1.30
CA MET A 76 14.69 -15.03 2.07
C MET A 76 15.08 -13.75 1.32
N LEU A 77 16.20 -13.75 0.58
CA LEU A 77 16.60 -12.60 -0.26
C LEU A 77 15.60 -12.35 -1.38
N ILE A 78 15.17 -13.40 -2.10
CA ILE A 78 14.17 -13.28 -3.16
C ILE A 78 12.85 -12.73 -2.61
N LYS A 79 12.35 -13.31 -1.51
CA LYS A 79 11.13 -12.82 -0.84
C LYS A 79 11.25 -11.36 -0.41
N LYS A 80 12.41 -10.96 0.12
CA LYS A 80 12.67 -9.56 0.53
C LYS A 80 12.64 -8.62 -0.68
N SER A 81 13.23 -9.05 -1.80
CA SER A 81 13.26 -8.29 -3.05
C SER A 81 11.84 -8.04 -3.57
N ILE A 82 11.01 -9.10 -3.64
CA ILE A 82 9.61 -9.01 -4.07
C ILE A 82 8.82 -8.06 -3.17
N ALA A 83 8.88 -8.24 -1.85
CA ALA A 83 8.17 -7.36 -0.90
C ALA A 83 8.61 -5.89 -1.04
N SER A 84 9.90 -5.64 -1.30
CA SER A 84 10.41 -4.29 -1.55
C SER A 84 9.87 -3.69 -2.85
N GLY A 85 9.80 -4.47 -3.93
CA GLY A 85 9.22 -4.03 -5.20
C GLY A 85 7.74 -3.65 -5.06
N ILE A 86 6.95 -4.50 -4.40
CA ILE A 86 5.52 -4.23 -4.13
C ILE A 86 5.37 -2.98 -3.26
N LYS A 87 6.21 -2.80 -2.24
CA LYS A 87 6.19 -1.59 -1.41
C LYS A 87 6.42 -0.33 -2.24
N MET A 88 7.40 -0.36 -3.15
CA MET A 88 7.66 0.77 -4.04
C MET A 88 6.44 1.09 -4.92
N MET A 89 5.76 0.08 -5.45
CA MET A 89 4.52 0.29 -6.21
C MET A 89 3.45 0.98 -5.37
N TYR A 90 3.24 0.57 -4.11
CA TYR A 90 2.31 1.27 -3.21
C TYR A 90 2.74 2.70 -2.89
N CYS A 91 4.05 2.96 -2.71
CA CYS A 91 4.55 4.33 -2.53
C CYS A 91 4.26 5.21 -3.76
N HIS A 92 4.49 4.69 -4.97
CA HIS A 92 4.17 5.41 -6.20
C HIS A 92 2.67 5.69 -6.32
N TYR A 93 1.84 4.69 -6.05
CA TYR A 93 0.38 4.84 -6.05
C TYR A 93 -0.08 5.90 -5.03
N ALA A 94 0.45 5.88 -3.81
CA ALA A 94 0.14 6.87 -2.79
C ALA A 94 0.48 8.29 -3.28
N ASN A 95 1.67 8.49 -3.84
CA ASN A 95 2.08 9.79 -4.37
C ASN A 95 1.14 10.27 -5.48
N SER A 96 0.76 9.38 -6.40
CA SER A 96 -0.21 9.72 -7.46
C SER A 96 -1.58 10.11 -6.91
N LYS A 97 -2.05 9.45 -5.83
CA LYS A 97 -3.33 9.76 -5.20
C LYS A 97 -3.30 11.02 -4.34
N VAL A 98 -2.18 11.34 -3.69
CA VAL A 98 -1.99 12.63 -3.01
C VAL A 98 -2.05 13.77 -4.03
N ALA A 99 -1.32 13.66 -5.15
CA ALA A 99 -1.36 14.67 -6.21
C ALA A 99 -2.77 14.85 -6.81
N GLU A 100 -3.52 13.74 -6.97
CA GLU A 100 -4.93 13.81 -7.40
C GLU A 100 -5.81 14.52 -6.37
N LEU A 101 -5.63 14.22 -5.08
CA LEU A 101 -6.38 14.85 -3.98
C LEU A 101 -6.12 16.36 -3.93
N GLU A 102 -4.86 16.77 -4.05
CA GLU A 102 -4.46 18.19 -4.07
C GLU A 102 -5.16 18.93 -5.21
N ARG A 103 -5.11 18.37 -6.43
CA ARG A 103 -5.76 18.97 -7.59
C ARG A 103 -7.27 19.14 -7.42
N ILE A 104 -7.96 18.13 -6.89
CA ILE A 104 -9.42 18.20 -6.67
C ILE A 104 -9.75 19.21 -5.57
N THR A 105 -8.93 19.27 -4.51
CA THR A 105 -9.13 20.21 -3.40
C THR A 105 -9.01 21.65 -3.89
N THR A 106 -7.99 21.96 -4.70
CA THR A 106 -7.83 23.29 -5.33
C THR A 106 -9.03 23.63 -6.22
N GLN A 107 -9.51 22.69 -7.03
CA GLN A 107 -10.69 22.92 -7.89
C GLN A 107 -11.96 23.24 -7.10
N LEU A 108 -12.17 22.58 -5.95
CA LEU A 108 -13.30 22.86 -5.06
C LEU A 108 -13.20 24.25 -4.42
N GLU A 109 -12.00 24.68 -4.04
CA GLU A 109 -11.74 26.01 -3.48
C GLU A 109 -11.97 27.13 -4.50
N GLU A 110 -11.52 26.93 -5.74
CA GLU A 110 -11.75 27.86 -6.86
C GLU A 110 -13.25 27.96 -7.21
N ALA A 111 -13.94 26.83 -7.31
CA ALA A 111 -15.38 26.79 -7.55
C ALA A 111 -16.17 27.50 -6.43
N ARG A 112 -15.75 27.36 -5.18
CA ARG A 112 -16.37 28.04 -4.05
C ARG A 112 -16.13 29.56 -4.06
N SER A 113 -14.93 29.99 -4.47
CA SER A 113 -14.59 31.42 -4.52
C SER A 113 -15.36 32.14 -5.62
N THR A 114 -15.47 31.54 -6.82
CA THR A 114 -16.24 32.10 -7.95
C THR A 114 -17.75 32.18 -7.69
N ALA A 115 -18.31 31.27 -6.89
CA ALA A 115 -19.71 31.33 -6.48
C ALA A 115 -20.02 32.48 -5.50
N SER A 116 -19.02 32.99 -4.76
CA SER A 116 -19.21 34.08 -3.78
C SER A 116 -19.27 35.47 -4.44
N ASP A 117 -18.55 35.67 -5.56
CA ASP A 117 -18.41 36.98 -6.20
C ASP A 117 -19.60 37.38 -7.09
N THR A 118 -20.53 36.46 -7.37
CA THR A 118 -21.70 36.69 -8.24
C THR A 118 -22.98 37.10 -7.49
N SER A 119 -22.93 37.18 -6.15
CA SER A 119 -24.12 37.41 -5.30
C SER A 119 -24.39 38.88 -4.94
N ASP A 120 -23.53 39.84 -5.31
CA ASP A 120 -23.59 41.23 -4.80
C ASP A 120 -23.95 42.29 -5.87
N GLY A 121 -24.77 41.89 -6.86
CA GLY A 121 -25.07 42.70 -8.04
C GLY A 121 -26.54 43.12 -8.25
N ASP A 122 -27.40 43.06 -7.23
CA ASP A 122 -28.81 43.45 -7.37
C ASP A 122 -29.29 44.35 -6.21
N ARG A 123 -28.99 45.65 -6.33
CA ARG A 123 -29.66 46.72 -5.59
C ARG A 123 -29.90 47.90 -6.52
N VAL A 124 -31.13 47.97 -7.03
CA VAL A 124 -31.76 49.13 -7.68
C VAL A 124 -32.09 50.20 -6.63
#